data_AF-A0A0G1I1C6-F1
#
_entry.id   AF-A0A0G1I1C6-F1
#
_cell.length_a   1.000
_cell.length_b   1.000
_cell.length_c   1.000
_cell.angle_alpha   90.00
_cell.angle_beta   90.00
_cell.angle_gamma   90.00
#
_symmetry.space_group_name_H-M   'P 1'
#
loop_
_entity.id
_entity.type
_entity.pdbx_description
1 polymer ?
#
loop_
_entity_poly.entity_id
_entity_poly.type
_entity_poly.pdbx_seq_one_letter_code
_entity_poly.pdbx_strand_id
1 'polypeptide(L)'
;MLNNKEIKSFVKKWNFYKPDWNSLPKSFPNLEKKGLTTEECHIVDAVKLAWTIEDGRYYLYRSFGLKVILGFSIVSLIIFLTTLFANPSSFTKSVEAKSLSQTVEDVVVSTMSAVFKK
;
A
#
# COMPACT_ATOMS: atom_id res chain seq x y z
N MET A 1 10.99 5.76 -26.06
CA MET A 1 12.28 5.82 -25.33
C MET A 1 13.05 6.99 -25.90
N LEU A 2 13.51 7.94 -25.07
CA LEU A 2 14.36 9.05 -25.55
C LEU A 2 15.69 8.49 -26.03
N ASN A 3 16.19 9.02 -27.14
CA ASN A 3 17.50 8.67 -27.67
C ASN A 3 18.59 9.42 -26.86
N ASN A 4 19.76 8.82 -26.66
CA ASN A 4 20.87 9.43 -25.90
C ASN A 4 21.24 10.84 -26.38
N LYS A 5 21.07 11.13 -27.67
CA LYS A 5 21.27 12.47 -28.23
C LYS A 5 20.33 13.51 -27.63
N GLU A 6 19.08 13.15 -27.37
CA GLU A 6 18.08 14.06 -26.80
C GLU A 6 18.38 14.36 -25.34
N ILE A 7 18.83 13.36 -24.58
CA ILE A 7 19.23 13.53 -23.17
C ILE A 7 20.46 14.43 -23.06
N LYS A 8 21.47 14.24 -23.93
CA LYS A 8 22.65 15.11 -23.95
C LYS A 8 22.31 16.56 -24.34
N SER A 9 21.40 16.75 -25.29
CA SER A 9 20.91 18.08 -25.68
C SER A 9 20.17 18.76 -24.52
N PHE A 10 19.34 18.02 -23.80
CA PHE A 10 18.66 18.47 -22.60
C PHE A 10 19.66 18.91 -21.51
N VAL A 11 20.62 18.05 -21.17
CA VAL A 11 21.67 18.34 -20.17
C VAL A 11 22.43 19.62 -20.51
N LYS A 12 22.80 19.81 -21.79
CA LYS A 12 23.53 21.01 -22.25
C LYS A 12 22.70 22.29 -22.17
N LYS A 13 21.39 22.20 -22.38
CA LYS A 13 20.48 23.36 -22.38
C LYS A 13 19.94 23.68 -20.99
N TRP A 14 20.14 22.77 -20.02
CA TRP A 14 19.57 22.93 -18.69
C TRP A 14 20.19 24.11 -17.95
N ASN A 15 19.33 24.97 -17.39
CA ASN A 15 19.74 26.12 -16.60
C ASN A 15 19.25 25.97 -15.16
N PHE A 16 20.17 25.72 -14.23
CA PHE A 16 19.85 25.59 -12.81
C PHE A 16 19.40 26.90 -12.14
N TYR A 17 19.76 28.06 -12.69
CA TYR A 17 19.32 29.36 -12.15
C TYR A 17 17.89 29.70 -12.51
N LYS A 18 17.40 29.18 -13.65
CA LYS A 18 16.02 29.37 -14.12
C LYS A 18 15.52 28.06 -14.75
N PRO A 19 15.21 27.05 -13.92
CA PRO A 19 14.79 25.75 -14.41
C PRO A 19 13.41 25.85 -15.06
N ASP A 20 13.24 25.24 -16.24
CA ASP A 20 11.96 25.13 -16.92
C ASP A 20 11.43 23.70 -16.78
N TRP A 21 10.60 23.48 -15.76
CA TRP A 21 10.01 22.18 -15.47
C TRP A 21 8.98 21.71 -16.51
N ASN A 22 8.43 22.62 -17.31
CA ASN A 22 7.50 22.28 -18.39
C ASN A 22 8.23 21.73 -19.62
N SER A 23 9.52 22.06 -19.76
CA SER A 23 10.38 21.55 -20.82
C SER A 23 10.96 20.15 -20.55
N LEU A 24 10.58 19.52 -19.43
CA LEU A 24 11.09 18.22 -19.06
C LEU A 24 10.75 17.16 -20.12
N PRO A 25 11.67 16.21 -20.41
CA PRO A 25 11.39 15.14 -21.35
C PRO A 25 10.20 14.28 -20.88
N LYS A 26 9.38 13.78 -21.81
CA LYS A 26 8.20 12.95 -21.49
C LYS A 26 8.50 11.70 -20.65
N SER A 27 9.74 11.22 -20.67
CA SER A 27 10.18 10.04 -19.90
C SER A 27 10.79 10.41 -18.53
N PHE A 28 10.82 11.68 -18.15
CA PHE A 28 11.25 12.13 -16.84
C PHE A 28 10.18 11.73 -15.79
N PRO A 29 10.56 11.19 -14.61
CA PRO A 29 11.90 11.02 -14.04
C PRO A 29 12.63 9.71 -14.42
N ASN A 30 12.00 8.80 -15.16
CA ASN A 30 12.55 7.48 -15.55
C ASN A 30 13.52 7.53 -16.75
N LEU A 31 14.31 8.59 -16.89
CA LEU A 31 15.35 8.66 -17.92
C LEU A 31 16.42 7.59 -17.70
N GLU A 32 16.63 6.75 -18.71
CA GLU A 32 17.75 5.82 -18.77
C GLU A 32 19.06 6.58 -18.92
N LYS A 33 20.05 6.25 -18.08
CA LYS A 33 21.38 6.89 -18.10
C LYS A 33 22.39 6.17 -19.01
N LYS A 34 21.95 5.15 -19.74
CA LYS A 34 22.84 4.21 -20.43
C LYS A 34 23.48 4.89 -21.63
N GLY A 35 24.78 5.19 -21.56
CA GLY A 35 25.54 5.87 -22.63
C GLY A 35 25.74 7.38 -22.41
N LEU A 36 25.41 7.89 -21.22
CA LEU A 36 25.85 9.21 -20.77
C LEU A 36 27.25 9.13 -20.12
N THR A 37 27.99 10.24 -20.16
CA THR A 37 29.22 10.37 -19.37
C THR A 37 28.88 10.51 -17.89
N THR A 38 29.88 10.34 -17.02
CA THR A 38 29.71 10.49 -15.57
C THR A 38 29.17 11.87 -15.19
N GLU A 39 29.70 12.94 -15.80
CA GLU A 39 29.23 14.32 -15.57
C GLU A 39 27.78 14.52 -16.01
N GLU A 40 27.42 14.02 -17.20
CA GLU A 40 26.04 14.11 -17.70
C GLU A 40 25.08 13.35 -16.79
N CYS A 41 25.50 12.21 -16.23
CA CYS A 41 24.71 11.47 -15.24
C CYS A 41 24.49 12.29 -13.96
N HIS A 42 25.53 12.94 -13.45
CA HIS A 42 25.43 13.79 -12.26
C HIS A 42 24.51 14.99 -12.49
N ILE A 43 24.55 15.61 -13.68
CA ILE A 43 23.62 16.70 -14.02
C ILE A 43 22.18 16.16 -14.04
N VAL A 44 21.93 15.04 -14.72
CA VAL A 44 20.59 14.43 -14.74
C VAL A 44 20.09 14.13 -13.32
N ASP A 45 20.96 13.66 -12.42
CA ASP A 45 20.60 13.41 -11.02
C ASP A 45 20.32 14.69 -10.24
N ALA A 46 21.14 15.73 -10.42
CA ALA A 46 20.90 17.03 -9.82
C ALA A 46 19.54 17.61 -10.29
N VAL A 47 19.18 17.45 -11.57
CA VAL A 47 17.88 17.87 -12.08
C VAL A 47 16.74 17.03 -11.49
N LYS A 48 16.90 15.71 -11.36
CA LYS A 48 15.91 14.85 -10.69
C LYS A 48 15.69 15.24 -9.23
N LEU A 49 16.76 15.58 -8.51
CA LEU A 49 16.71 16.03 -7.12
C LEU A 49 16.03 17.40 -7.01
N ALA A 50 16.42 18.37 -7.84
CA ALA A 50 15.81 19.70 -7.85
C ALA A 50 14.32 19.62 -8.21
N TRP A 51 13.96 18.83 -9.23
CA TRP A 51 12.56 18.58 -9.58
C TRP A 51 11.79 17.95 -8.43
N THR A 52 12.39 16.98 -7.74
CA THR A 52 11.78 16.32 -6.57
C THR A 52 11.40 17.32 -5.48
N ILE A 53 12.20 18.36 -5.28
CA ILE A 53 11.97 19.38 -4.25
C ILE A 53 10.86 20.36 -4.67
N GLU A 54 10.72 20.69 -5.95
CA GLU A 54 9.69 21.63 -6.42
C GLU A 54 8.37 20.90 -6.77
N ASP A 55 8.25 20.39 -7.99
CA ASP A 55 7.01 19.78 -8.52
C ASP A 55 6.91 18.26 -8.32
N GLY A 56 8.06 17.60 -8.15
CA GLY A 56 8.16 16.14 -8.07
C GLY A 56 7.62 15.55 -6.79
N ARG A 57 7.41 16.35 -5.72
CA ARG A 57 6.84 15.88 -4.46
C ARG A 57 5.48 15.22 -4.66
N TYR A 58 4.57 15.84 -5.42
CA TYR A 58 3.24 15.27 -5.67
C TYR A 58 3.32 13.93 -6.41
N TYR A 59 4.19 13.84 -7.41
CA TYR A 59 4.40 12.61 -8.17
C TYR A 59 5.00 11.49 -7.29
N LEU A 60 5.97 11.84 -6.44
CA LEU A 60 6.60 10.91 -5.51
C LEU A 60 5.63 10.46 -4.42
N TYR A 61 4.84 11.35 -3.80
CA TYR A 61 3.81 10.95 -2.84
C TYR A 61 2.77 10.03 -3.46
N ARG A 62 2.35 10.28 -4.71
CA ARG A 62 1.42 9.40 -5.41
C ARG A 62 2.04 8.03 -5.72
N SER A 63 3.29 8.01 -6.18
CA SER A 63 4.03 6.80 -6.56
C SER A 63 4.43 5.95 -5.32
N PHE A 64 5.08 6.57 -4.35
CA PHE A 64 5.53 5.92 -3.11
C PHE A 64 4.37 5.65 -2.17
N GLY A 65 3.41 6.56 -2.02
CA GLY A 65 2.24 6.35 -1.18
C GLY A 65 1.47 5.09 -1.61
N LEU A 66 1.19 4.93 -2.91
CA LEU A 66 0.56 3.71 -3.43
C LEU A 66 1.39 2.46 -3.14
N LYS A 67 2.72 2.50 -3.34
CA LYS A 67 3.59 1.34 -3.11
C LYS A 67 3.73 0.98 -1.62
N VAL A 68 3.78 1.97 -0.75
CA VAL A 68 3.85 1.79 0.71
C VAL A 68 2.52 1.25 1.25
N ILE A 69 1.39 1.81 0.81
CA ILE A 69 0.06 1.31 1.17
C ILE A 69 -0.12 -0.13 0.67
N LEU A 70 0.29 -0.43 -0.56
CA LEU A 70 0.23 -1.78 -1.12
C LEU A 70 1.11 -2.76 -0.32
N GLY A 71 2.34 -2.36 0.01
CA GLY A 71 3.26 -3.16 0.81
C GLY A 71 2.72 -3.43 2.22
N PHE A 72 2.18 -2.40 2.88
CA PHE A 72 1.56 -2.53 4.20
C PHE A 72 0.34 -3.45 4.16
N SER A 73 -0.50 -3.33 3.12
CA SER A 73 -1.66 -4.20 2.93
C SER A 73 -1.27 -5.67 2.77
N ILE A 74 -0.17 -5.96 2.06
CA ILE A 74 0.33 -7.33 1.87
C ILE A 74 0.83 -7.89 3.20
N VAL A 75 1.62 -7.13 3.96
CA VAL A 75 2.13 -7.56 5.27
C VAL A 75 0.98 -7.80 6.25
N SER A 76 0.01 -6.88 6.34
CA SER A 76 -1.18 -7.05 7.18
C SER A 76 -2.00 -8.28 6.78
N LEU A 77 -2.15 -8.57 5.49
CA LEU A 77 -2.85 -9.77 5.02
C LEU A 77 -2.13 -11.06 5.43
N ILE A 78 -0.79 -11.10 5.33
CA ILE A 78 0.01 -12.25 5.75
C ILE A 78 -0.12 -12.47 7.27
N ILE A 79 -0.02 -11.41 8.08
CA ILE A 79 -0.21 -11.49 9.53
C ILE A 79 -1.63 -11.98 9.86
N PHE A 80 -2.64 -11.47 9.17
CA PHE A 80 -4.02 -11.88 9.36
C PHE A 80 -4.22 -13.37 9.04
N LEU A 81 -3.75 -13.83 7.87
CA LEU A 81 -3.87 -15.23 7.47
C LEU A 81 -3.11 -16.16 8.42
N THR A 82 -1.88 -15.82 8.80
CA THR A 82 -1.09 -16.62 9.75
C THR A 82 -1.77 -16.71 11.11
N THR A 83 -2.38 -15.62 11.60
CA THR A 83 -3.15 -15.63 12.86
C THR A 83 -4.41 -16.50 12.74
N LEU A 84 -5.12 -16.43 11.61
CA LEU A 84 -6.35 -17.18 11.37
C LEU A 84 -6.09 -18.69 11.28
N PHE A 85 -5.00 -19.11 10.63
CA PHE A 85 -4.63 -20.52 10.52
C PHE A 85 -3.90 -21.06 11.76
N ALA A 86 -3.20 -20.22 12.52
CA ALA A 86 -2.52 -20.64 13.74
C ALA A 86 -3.46 -20.83 14.93
N ASN A 87 -4.62 -20.15 14.96
CA ASN A 87 -5.52 -20.18 16.12
C ASN A 87 -7.02 -20.20 15.72
N PRO A 88 -7.51 -21.29 15.08
CA PRO A 88 -8.89 -21.38 14.56
C PRO A 88 -9.98 -21.30 15.64
N SER A 89 -9.63 -21.56 16.89
CA SER A 89 -10.51 -21.54 18.06
C SER A 89 -10.81 -20.12 18.59
N SER A 90 -10.05 -19.11 18.19
CA SER A 90 -10.22 -17.72 18.66
C SER A 90 -11.23 -16.90 17.86
N PHE A 91 -11.48 -17.28 16.61
CA PHE A 91 -12.42 -16.58 15.71
C PHE A 91 -13.82 -17.21 15.66
N THR A 92 -13.96 -18.45 16.11
CA THR A 92 -15.24 -19.11 16.25
C THR A 92 -15.67 -19.02 17.72
N LYS A 93 -16.61 -18.13 18.05
CA LYS A 93 -17.37 -18.32 19.29
C LYS A 93 -18.11 -19.64 19.12
N SER A 94 -17.69 -20.67 19.85
CA SER A 94 -18.51 -21.85 20.06
C SER A 94 -19.81 -21.36 20.69
N VAL A 95 -20.86 -21.26 19.87
CA VAL A 95 -22.20 -21.06 20.39
C VAL A 95 -22.58 -22.42 20.91
N GLU A 96 -22.56 -22.59 22.23
CA GLU A 96 -23.11 -23.77 22.88
C GLU A 96 -24.60 -23.79 22.56
N ALA A 97 -24.96 -24.48 21.47
CA ALA A 97 -26.34 -24.70 21.11
C ALA A 97 -26.94 -25.50 22.26
N LYS A 98 -27.76 -24.83 23.09
CA LYS A 98 -28.47 -25.46 24.18
C LYS A 98 -29.19 -26.67 23.59
N SER A 99 -28.79 -27.86 24.00
CA SER A 99 -29.29 -29.08 23.39
C SER A 99 -30.82 -29.13 23.54
N LEU A 100 -31.52 -29.70 22.55
CA LEU A 100 -32.97 -29.87 22.60
C LEU A 100 -33.40 -30.53 23.92
N SER A 101 -32.60 -31.47 24.43
CA SER A 101 -32.82 -32.13 25.72
C SER A 101 -32.83 -31.15 26.91
N GLN A 102 -31.86 -30.24 27.01
CA GLN A 102 -31.83 -29.22 28.06
C GLN A 102 -32.99 -28.22 27.97
N THR A 103 -33.44 -27.91 26.75
CA THR A 103 -34.60 -27.02 26.55
C THR A 103 -35.89 -27.70 26.95
N VAL A 104 -36.04 -29.00 26.65
CA VAL A 104 -37.20 -29.79 27.07
C VAL A 104 -37.23 -29.94 28.58
N GLU A 105 -36.11 -30.23 29.23
CA GLU A 105 -36.03 -30.31 30.70
C GLU A 105 -36.43 -28.98 31.36
N ASP A 106 -35.92 -27.85 30.87
CA ASP A 106 -36.29 -26.54 31.41
C ASP A 106 -37.77 -26.20 31.20
N VAL A 107 -38.35 -26.57 30.05
CA VAL A 107 -39.79 -26.40 29.80
C VAL A 107 -40.60 -27.28 30.74
N VAL A 108 -40.24 -28.55 30.90
CA VAL A 108 -40.92 -29.49 31.80
C VAL A 108 -40.84 -28.99 33.24
N VAL A 109 -39.66 -28.58 33.71
CA VAL A 109 -39.46 -28.05 35.06
C VAL A 109 -40.26 -26.75 35.27
N SER A 110 -40.26 -25.83 34.30
CA SER A 110 -41.06 -24.59 34.42
C SER A 110 -42.56 -24.87 34.39
N THR A 111 -43.01 -25.84 33.60
CA THR A 111 -44.42 -26.23 33.50
C THR A 111 -44.87 -26.95 34.77
N MET A 112 -44.09 -27.89 35.28
CA MET A 112 -44.36 -28.55 36.57
C MET A 112 -44.39 -27.53 37.71
N SER A 113 -43.43 -26.60 37.75
CA SER A 113 -43.43 -25.54 38.77
C SER A 113 -44.67 -24.66 38.69
N ALA A 114 -45.15 -24.32 37.48
CA ALA A 114 -46.36 -23.52 37.32
C ALA A 114 -47.65 -24.28 37.70
N VAL A 115 -47.69 -25.60 37.47
CA VAL A 115 -48.86 -26.45 37.78
C VAL A 115 -48.94 -26.78 39.28
N PHE A 116 -47.81 -27.01 39.95
CA PHE A 116 -47.78 -27.36 41.38
C PHE A 116 -47.78 -26.14 42.33
N LYS A 117 -47.66 -24.91 41.80
CA LYS A 117 -47.71 -23.68 42.59
C LYS A 117 -49.13 -23.11 42.72
N LYS A 118 -50.16 -23.93 42.48
CA LYS A 118 -51.58 -23.57 42.64
C LYS A 118 -52.19 -24.27 43.83
#